data_AF-A0A6G0KIS1-F1
#
_entry.id   AF-A0A6G0KIS1-F1
#
_cell.length_a   1.000
_cell.length_b   1.000
_cell.length_c   1.000
_cell.angle_alpha   90.00
_cell.angle_beta   90.00
_cell.angle_gamma   90.00
#
_symmetry.space_group_name_H-M   'P 1'
#
loop_
_entity.id
_entity.type
_entity.pdbx_description
1 polymer ?
#
loop_
_entity_poly.entity_id
_entity_poly.type
_entity_poly.pdbx_seq_one_letter_code
_entity_poly.pdbx_strand_id
1 'polypeptide(L)'
;MGVSGVQRTVKLDSGARYTVAGTNGVAYGDRVSCTAPVDFLEGIGGLLLDVVGVWRFVMMNVFGETVTVDARIIKGCEGEFLIGVDFMRSHEAVMDFRENELRYRENERLVVIPFRTFEGPTSGRIAAVRVARETHLTSRSVTPIEVAVVAKNGEKGVFVPTTRLGSVM
;
A
#
# COMPACT_ATOMS: atom_id res chain seq x y z
N MET A 1 -3.49 3.20 2.77
CA MET A 1 -2.21 3.82 3.14
C MET A 1 -2.51 5.15 3.79
N GLY A 2 -1.82 5.48 4.89
CA GLY A 2 -2.01 6.74 5.59
C GLY A 2 -1.16 7.84 4.95
N VAL A 3 -1.77 8.96 4.57
CA VAL A 3 -1.07 10.18 4.10
C VAL A 3 -1.58 11.35 4.92
N SER A 4 -0.69 12.09 5.57
CA SER A 4 -1.05 13.19 6.48
C SER A 4 -2.12 12.82 7.52
N GLY A 5 -2.06 11.60 8.06
CA GLY A 5 -3.02 11.08 9.04
C GLY A 5 -4.35 10.57 8.47
N VAL A 6 -4.59 10.68 7.16
CA VAL A 6 -5.82 10.21 6.50
C VAL A 6 -5.56 8.91 5.75
N GLN A 7 -6.40 7.89 5.99
CA GLN A 7 -6.36 6.66 5.21
C GLN A 7 -6.91 6.89 3.80
N ARG A 8 -6.12 6.50 2.79
CA ARG A 8 -6.45 6.58 1.37
C ARG A 8 -6.32 5.21 0.72
N THR A 9 -7.23 4.95 -0.22
CA THR A 9 -7.13 3.79 -1.11
C THR A 9 -6.07 4.07 -2.16
N VAL A 10 -5.11 3.17 -2.28
CA VAL A 10 -4.06 3.20 -3.31
C VAL A 10 -4.17 1.90 -4.10
N LYS A 11 -4.26 1.99 -5.43
CA LYS A 11 -4.29 0.83 -6.30
C LYS A 11 -2.86 0.41 -6.65
N LEU A 12 -2.60 -0.89 -6.68
CA LEU A 12 -1.38 -1.44 -7.26
C LEU A 12 -1.75 -1.89 -8.68
N ASP A 13 -1.10 -1.32 -9.69
CA ASP A 13 -1.50 -1.52 -11.09
C ASP A 13 -0.28 -1.89 -11.95
N SER A 14 -0.15 -3.18 -12.25
CA SER A 14 0.89 -3.70 -13.13
C SER A 14 0.64 -3.39 -14.62
N GLY A 15 -0.55 -2.90 -14.98
CA GLY A 15 -0.88 -2.41 -16.33
C GLY A 15 -0.50 -0.94 -16.55
N ALA A 16 -0.31 -0.17 -15.47
CA ALA A 16 0.09 1.22 -15.56
C ALA A 16 1.62 1.36 -15.63
N ARG A 17 2.14 1.97 -16.70
CA ARG A 17 3.59 2.24 -16.83
C ARG A 17 4.10 3.15 -15.71
N TYR A 18 3.29 4.12 -15.30
CA TYR A 18 3.68 5.16 -14.37
C TYR A 18 2.76 5.19 -13.16
N THR A 19 3.34 5.55 -12.02
CA THR A 19 2.63 5.91 -10.80
C THR A 19 1.97 7.27 -11.01
N VAL A 20 0.66 7.33 -10.74
CA VAL A 20 -0.14 8.54 -10.92
C VAL A 20 -1.07 8.79 -9.75
N ALA A 21 -1.41 10.06 -9.55
CA ALA A 21 -2.41 10.51 -8.61
C ALA A 21 -3.28 11.59 -9.26
N GLY A 22 -4.54 11.70 -8.84
CA GLY A 22 -5.41 12.79 -9.23
C GLY A 22 -5.00 14.13 -8.60
N THR A 23 -5.63 15.21 -9.05
CA THR A 23 -5.38 16.59 -8.63
C THR A 23 -5.54 16.81 -7.13
N ASN A 24 -6.42 16.06 -6.45
CA ASN A 24 -6.54 16.13 -4.98
C ASN A 24 -5.26 15.70 -4.27
N GLY A 25 -4.40 14.92 -4.93
CA GLY A 25 -3.08 14.51 -4.41
C GLY A 25 -2.17 15.69 -4.10
N VAL A 26 -2.32 16.83 -4.77
CA VAL A 26 -1.48 18.03 -4.54
C VAL A 26 -1.56 18.51 -3.09
N ALA A 27 -2.68 18.30 -2.41
CA ALA A 27 -2.86 18.69 -1.01
C ALA A 27 -2.12 17.78 -0.01
N TYR A 28 -1.61 16.62 -0.45
CA TYR A 28 -1.07 15.58 0.43
C TYR A 28 0.37 15.19 0.13
N GLY A 29 1.01 15.80 -0.87
CA GLY A 29 2.39 15.53 -1.25
C GLY A 29 3.17 16.81 -1.50
N ASP A 30 4.47 16.66 -1.65
CA ASP A 30 5.39 17.76 -1.94
C ASP A 30 5.76 17.77 -3.41
N ARG A 31 5.70 18.94 -4.05
CA ARG A 31 6.08 19.07 -5.47
C ARG A 31 7.57 18.79 -5.62
N VAL A 32 7.93 17.89 -6.52
CA VAL A 32 9.33 17.59 -6.87
C VAL A 32 9.80 18.60 -7.92
N SER A 33 11.04 19.07 -7.80
CA SER A 33 11.62 20.08 -8.70
C SER A 33 11.94 19.56 -10.11
N CYS A 34 11.92 18.24 -10.31
CA CYS A 34 12.15 17.66 -11.63
C CYS A 34 10.95 17.88 -12.55
N THR A 35 11.23 18.13 -13.84
CA THR A 35 10.21 18.06 -14.88
C THR A 35 9.68 16.64 -14.97
N ALA A 36 8.36 16.50 -15.09
CA ALA A 36 7.77 15.21 -15.41
C ALA A 36 8.42 14.68 -16.70
N PRO A 37 8.74 13.38 -16.80
CA PRO A 37 9.39 12.85 -18.00
C PRO A 37 8.47 12.84 -19.23
N VAL A 38 7.19 13.14 -19.05
CA VAL A 38 6.15 13.18 -20.09
C VAL A 38 5.15 14.29 -19.77
N ASP A 39 4.67 14.96 -20.82
CA ASP A 39 3.63 16.00 -20.73
C ASP A 39 2.20 15.43 -20.70
N PHE A 40 2.02 14.24 -21.28
CA PHE A 40 0.74 13.55 -21.37
C PHE A 40 0.88 12.08 -21.02
N LEU A 41 -0.18 11.51 -20.47
CA LEU A 41 -0.31 10.07 -20.23
C LEU A 41 -1.51 9.51 -20.96
N GLU A 42 -1.27 8.44 -21.72
CA GLU A 42 -2.32 7.70 -22.40
C GLU A 42 -2.95 6.68 -21.46
N GLY A 43 -4.26 6.80 -21.25
CA GLY A 43 -5.04 5.85 -20.46
C GLY A 43 -5.50 4.63 -21.27
N ILE A 44 -6.14 3.68 -20.59
CA ILE A 44 -6.81 2.54 -21.24
C ILE A 44 -7.97 3.11 -22.08
N GLY A 45 -7.86 3.01 -23.40
CA GLY A 45 -8.81 3.59 -24.36
C GLY A 45 -8.22 4.69 -25.26
N GLY A 46 -6.92 5.00 -25.14
CA GLY A 46 -6.22 5.89 -26.05
C GLY A 46 -6.41 7.39 -25.76
N LEU A 47 -7.06 7.73 -24.65
CA LEU A 47 -7.22 9.12 -24.22
C LEU A 47 -5.92 9.65 -23.61
N LEU A 48 -5.46 10.79 -24.11
CA LEU A 48 -4.34 11.53 -23.54
C LEU A 48 -4.80 12.45 -22.41
N LEU A 49 -4.15 12.37 -21.26
CA LEU A 49 -4.42 13.17 -20.07
C LEU A 49 -3.20 14.03 -19.71
N ASP A 50 -3.43 15.32 -19.43
CA ASP A 50 -2.38 16.28 -19.07
C ASP A 50 -1.69 15.90 -17.75
N VAL A 51 -0.36 15.93 -17.74
CA VAL A 51 0.44 15.81 -16.52
C VAL A 51 0.77 17.21 -15.99
N VAL A 52 0.33 17.49 -14.76
CA VAL A 52 0.58 18.78 -14.08
C VAL A 52 2.01 18.86 -13.53
N GLY A 53 2.59 17.71 -13.18
CA GLY A 53 3.95 17.56 -12.67
C GLY A 53 4.08 16.36 -11.75
N VAL A 54 5.18 16.28 -11.01
CA VAL A 54 5.50 15.16 -10.12
C VAL A 54 5.44 15.60 -8.66
N TRP A 55 4.74 14.83 -7.84
CA TRP A 55 4.62 15.03 -6.40
C TRP A 55 5.15 13.81 -5.66
N ARG A 56 5.89 14.04 -4.58
CA ARG A 56 6.37 13.03 -3.66
C ARG A 56 5.38 12.85 -2.53
N PHE A 57 5.00 11.61 -2.28
CA PHE A 57 4.09 11.20 -1.22
C PHE A 57 4.84 10.34 -0.23
N VAL A 58 4.83 10.75 1.04
CA VAL A 58 5.33 9.94 2.15
C VAL A 58 4.13 9.32 2.84
N MET A 59 3.97 8.01 2.69
CA MET A 59 2.81 7.27 3.16
C MET A 59 3.21 6.27 4.25
N MET A 60 2.28 5.93 5.13
CA MET A 60 2.46 4.87 6.13
C MET A 60 1.60 3.65 5.76
N ASN A 61 2.21 2.47 5.69
CA ASN A 61 1.49 1.22 5.51
C ASN A 61 0.85 0.76 6.84
N VAL A 62 0.12 -0.37 6.81
CA VAL A 62 -0.55 -0.92 7.99
C VAL A 62 0.41 -1.47 9.05
N PHE A 63 1.69 -1.67 8.71
CA PHE A 63 2.75 -2.12 9.60
C PHE A 63 3.55 -0.94 10.20
N GLY A 64 3.14 0.31 9.95
CA GLY A 64 3.85 1.50 10.42
C GLY A 64 5.12 1.83 9.62
N GLU A 65 5.33 1.19 8.47
CA GLU A 65 6.48 1.44 7.61
C GLU A 65 6.19 2.59 6.65
N THR A 66 7.20 3.42 6.45
CA THR A 66 7.16 4.51 5.49
C THR A 66 7.34 3.99 4.07
N VAL A 67 6.44 4.38 3.17
CA VAL A 67 6.49 4.11 1.73
C VAL A 67 6.53 5.45 1.02
N THR A 68 7.63 5.74 0.34
CA THR A 68 7.82 6.99 -0.39
C THR A 68 7.57 6.77 -1.87
N VAL A 69 6.67 7.54 -2.47
CA VAL A 69 6.25 7.37 -3.86
C VAL A 69 6.25 8.69 -4.59
N ASP A 70 6.90 8.75 -5.75
CA ASP A 70 6.80 9.87 -6.69
C ASP A 70 5.69 9.56 -7.71
N ALA A 71 4.63 10.37 -7.71
CA ALA A 71 3.47 10.19 -8.58
C ALA A 71 3.28 11.40 -9.49
N ARG A 72 2.85 11.13 -10.73
CA ARG A 72 2.46 12.18 -11.69
C ARG A 72 1.03 12.62 -11.41
N ILE A 73 0.83 13.93 -11.24
CA ILE A 73 -0.50 14.50 -11.02
C ILE A 73 -1.22 14.64 -12.36
N ILE A 74 -2.36 13.97 -12.49
CA ILE A 74 -3.16 13.96 -13.72
C ILE A 74 -4.28 14.98 -13.60
N LYS A 75 -4.34 15.91 -14.55
CA LYS A 75 -5.40 16.91 -14.59
C LYS A 75 -6.73 16.25 -14.93
N GLY A 76 -7.79 16.62 -14.21
CA GLY A 76 -9.15 16.10 -14.43
C GLY A 76 -9.42 14.73 -13.81
N CYS A 77 -8.41 14.05 -13.28
CA CYS A 77 -8.59 12.96 -12.31
C CYS A 77 -8.53 13.57 -10.91
N GLU A 78 -9.36 13.12 -9.97
CA GLU A 78 -9.49 13.76 -8.67
C GLU A 78 -8.94 12.86 -7.56
N GLY A 79 -9.68 11.82 -7.20
CA GLY A 79 -9.43 10.99 -6.01
C GLY A 79 -8.58 9.75 -6.27
N GLU A 80 -8.19 9.51 -7.52
CA GLU A 80 -7.42 8.33 -7.91
C GLU A 80 -5.98 8.38 -7.40
N PHE A 81 -5.46 7.23 -6.96
CA PHE A 81 -4.04 7.04 -6.70
C PHE A 81 -3.69 5.61 -7.10
N LEU A 82 -2.71 5.46 -7.99
CA LEU A 82 -2.19 4.16 -8.40
C LEU A 82 -0.66 4.15 -8.38
N ILE A 83 -0.11 3.06 -7.89
CA ILE A 83 1.31 2.71 -7.97
C ILE A 83 1.49 1.84 -9.20
N GLY A 84 2.27 2.35 -10.14
CA GLY A 84 2.54 1.71 -11.42
C GLY A 84 3.84 0.91 -11.43
N VAL A 85 4.16 0.43 -12.62
CA VAL A 85 5.36 -0.38 -12.90
C VAL A 85 6.65 0.40 -12.68
N ASP A 86 6.68 1.72 -12.84
CA ASP A 86 7.86 2.53 -12.56
C ASP A 86 8.36 2.37 -11.12
N PHE A 87 7.45 2.47 -10.13
CA PHE A 87 7.76 2.22 -8.72
C PHE A 87 8.12 0.76 -8.47
N MET A 88 7.33 -0.18 -9.00
CA MET A 88 7.58 -1.61 -8.77
C MET A 88 8.94 -2.04 -9.34
N ARG A 89 9.28 -1.55 -10.52
CA ARG A 89 10.54 -1.86 -11.20
C ARG A 89 11.73 -1.21 -10.50
N SER A 90 11.62 0.04 -10.04
CA SER A 90 12.74 0.71 -9.35
C SER A 90 13.10 0.06 -8.02
N HIS A 91 12.15 -0.65 -7.40
CA HIS A 91 12.33 -1.35 -6.13
C HIS A 91 12.49 -2.87 -6.29
N GLU A 92 12.54 -3.38 -7.53
CA GLU A 92 12.53 -4.84 -7.82
C GLU A 92 11.39 -5.57 -7.08
N ALA A 93 10.24 -4.91 -6.99
CA ALA A 93 9.13 -5.36 -6.17
C ALA A 93 8.49 -6.63 -6.72
N VAL A 94 8.18 -7.56 -5.81
CA VAL A 94 7.47 -8.81 -6.10
C VAL A 94 6.04 -8.70 -5.61
N MET A 95 5.09 -8.86 -6.52
CA MET A 95 3.67 -8.95 -6.18
C MET A 95 3.29 -10.43 -5.95
N ASP A 96 3.13 -10.79 -4.68
CA ASP A 96 2.77 -12.13 -4.22
C ASP A 96 1.26 -12.23 -4.03
N PHE A 97 0.56 -12.83 -5.00
CA PHE A 97 -0.90 -13.03 -4.94
C PHE A 97 -1.32 -14.16 -4.00
N ARG A 98 -0.41 -15.05 -3.60
CA ARG A 98 -0.73 -16.11 -2.65
C ARG A 98 -0.93 -15.51 -1.26
N GLU A 99 -0.05 -14.58 -0.87
CA GLU A 99 -0.10 -13.91 0.42
C GLU A 99 -0.79 -12.53 0.36
N ASN A 100 -1.17 -12.08 -0.84
CA ASN A 100 -1.70 -10.74 -1.13
C ASN A 100 -0.77 -9.62 -0.64
N GLU A 101 0.52 -9.71 -0.95
CA GLU A 101 1.55 -8.76 -0.52
C GLU A 101 2.41 -8.28 -1.70
N LEU A 102 2.63 -6.96 -1.79
CA LEU A 102 3.73 -6.40 -2.58
C LEU A 102 4.95 -6.26 -1.67
N ARG A 103 6.06 -6.88 -2.06
CA ARG A 103 7.29 -6.94 -1.28
C ARG A 103 8.44 -6.32 -2.05
N TYR A 104 9.24 -5.49 -1.38
CA TYR A 104 10.49 -4.97 -1.93
C TYR A 104 11.52 -4.74 -0.82
N ARG A 105 12.78 -4.55 -1.19
CA ARG A 105 13.84 -4.21 -0.23
C ARG A 105 14.23 -2.75 -0.36
N GLU A 106 14.39 -2.09 0.78
CA GLU A 106 14.91 -0.73 0.89
C GLU A 106 15.90 -0.69 2.06
N ASN A 107 17.16 -0.30 1.80
CA ASN A 107 18.22 -0.24 2.82
C ASN A 107 18.34 -1.54 3.65
N GLU A 108 18.34 -2.69 2.98
CA GLU A 108 18.35 -4.04 3.58
C GLU A 108 17.12 -4.43 4.42
N ARG A 109 16.12 -3.55 4.53
CA ARG A 109 14.83 -3.84 5.16
C ARG A 109 13.85 -4.34 4.12
N LEU A 110 13.11 -5.40 4.46
CA LEU A 110 11.97 -5.85 3.67
C LEU A 110 10.77 -4.93 3.99
N VAL A 111 10.28 -4.19 2.99
CA VAL A 111 9.03 -3.44 3.07
C VAL A 111 7.91 -4.30 2.51
N VAL A 112 6.79 -4.34 3.22
CA VAL A 112 5.64 -5.16 2.83
C VAL A 112 4.39 -4.29 2.75
N ILE A 113 3.77 -4.25 1.57
CA ILE A 113 2.51 -3.57 1.34
C ILE A 113 1.45 -4.63 1.08
N PRO A 114 0.63 -4.98 2.08
CA PRO A 114 -0.43 -5.94 1.88
C PRO A 114 -1.56 -5.28 1.09
N PHE A 115 -2.19 -6.04 0.19
CA PHE A 115 -3.26 -5.58 -0.68
C PHE A 115 -4.49 -6.49 -0.58
N ARG A 116 -5.57 -6.06 -1.22
CA ARG A 116 -6.79 -6.87 -1.36
C ARG A 116 -7.08 -7.07 -2.84
N THR A 117 -7.41 -8.29 -3.21
CA THR A 117 -8.06 -8.60 -4.48
C THR A 117 -9.57 -8.57 -4.26
N PHE A 118 -10.33 -8.23 -5.30
CA PHE A 118 -11.77 -8.41 -5.29
C PHE A 118 -12.07 -9.83 -5.77
N GLU A 119 -12.14 -10.79 -4.85
CA GLU A 119 -12.67 -12.11 -5.18
C GLU A 119 -14.21 -12.10 -5.07
N GLY A 120 -14.88 -12.81 -5.99
CA GLY A 120 -16.33 -13.01 -5.96
C GLY A 120 -16.82 -13.70 -4.68
N PRO A 121 -18.14 -13.85 -4.50
CA PRO A 121 -18.77 -14.21 -3.22
C PRO A 121 -18.48 -15.64 -2.67
N THR A 122 -17.52 -16.38 -3.21
CA THR A 122 -17.42 -17.84 -3.06
C THR A 122 -16.28 -18.36 -2.17
N SER A 123 -15.55 -17.50 -1.46
CA SER A 123 -14.58 -17.96 -0.47
C SER A 123 -14.74 -17.14 0.81
N GLY A 124 -14.64 -17.79 1.97
CA GLY A 124 -14.68 -17.09 3.26
C GLY A 124 -13.76 -15.88 3.24
N ARG A 125 -14.20 -14.75 3.81
CA ARG A 125 -13.44 -13.51 3.85
C ARG A 125 -12.20 -13.68 4.75
N ILE A 126 -11.18 -14.35 4.24
CA ILE A 126 -9.90 -14.54 4.91
C ILE A 126 -9.11 -13.26 4.68
N ALA A 127 -8.88 -12.49 5.74
CA ALA A 127 -7.96 -11.36 5.70
C ALA A 127 -6.54 -11.88 5.93
N ALA A 128 -5.57 -11.38 5.14
CA ALA A 128 -4.17 -11.56 5.46
C ALA A 128 -3.87 -10.87 6.81
N VAL A 129 -3.26 -11.60 7.73
CA VAL A 129 -2.84 -11.12 9.05
C VAL A 129 -1.36 -11.36 9.19
N ARG A 130 -0.63 -10.36 9.69
CA ARG A 130 0.80 -10.46 9.93
C ARG A 130 1.15 -9.88 11.29
N VAL A 131 2.13 -10.49 11.95
CA VAL A 131 2.71 -9.94 13.19
C VAL A 131 3.35 -8.60 12.86
N ALA A 132 2.85 -7.56 13.52
CA ALA A 132 3.36 -6.19 13.41
C ALA A 132 4.47 -5.95 14.43
N ARG A 133 4.29 -6.46 15.66
CA ARG A 133 5.26 -6.30 16.74
C ARG A 133 5.17 -7.44 17.75
N GLU A 134 6.32 -7.83 18.26
CA GLU A 134 6.46 -8.73 19.40
C GLU A 134 7.22 -7.99 20.51
N THR A 135 6.79 -8.11 21.76
CA THR A 135 7.48 -7.47 22.89
C THR A 135 7.62 -8.47 24.02
N HIS A 136 8.85 -8.75 24.45
CA HIS A 136 9.09 -9.60 25.62
C HIS A 136 8.91 -8.78 26.91
N LEU A 137 8.01 -9.24 27.78
CA LEU A 137 7.80 -8.63 29.09
C LEU A 137 8.71 -9.31 30.12
N THR A 138 9.53 -8.52 30.82
CA THR A 138 10.52 -9.01 31.80
C THR A 138 9.91 -9.65 33.05
N SER A 139 8.62 -9.46 33.31
CA SER A 139 7.95 -9.93 34.54
C SER A 139 6.63 -10.69 34.32
N ARG A 140 6.34 -11.14 33.10
CA ARG A 140 5.16 -11.99 32.80
C ARG A 140 5.54 -13.15 31.89
N SER A 141 4.91 -14.31 32.10
CA SER A 141 5.03 -15.52 31.29
C SER A 141 4.38 -15.43 29.90
N VAL A 142 3.93 -14.24 29.48
CA VAL A 142 3.18 -14.02 28.24
C VAL A 142 3.94 -13.06 27.34
N THR A 143 4.09 -13.42 26.06
CA THR A 143 4.60 -12.55 25.01
C THR A 143 3.43 -11.85 24.31
N PRO A 144 3.20 -10.53 24.51
CA PRO A 144 2.24 -9.78 23.72
C PRO A 144 2.65 -9.72 22.25
N ILE A 145 1.67 -9.97 21.37
CA ILE A 145 1.80 -9.90 19.92
C ILE A 145 0.79 -8.89 19.40
N GLU A 146 1.27 -7.88 18.67
CA GLU A 146 0.43 -6.99 17.88
C GLU A 146 0.38 -7.53 16.45
N VAL A 147 -0.82 -7.59 15.88
CA VAL A 147 -1.05 -8.03 14.49
C VAL A 147 -1.64 -6.88 13.69
N ALA A 148 -1.17 -6.70 12.45
CA ALA A 148 -1.86 -5.84 11.51
C ALA A 148 -2.77 -6.66 10.61
N VAL A 149 -3.96 -6.12 10.38
CA VAL A 149 -5.00 -6.72 9.55
C VAL A 149 -5.34 -5.70 8.48
N VAL A 150 -5.33 -6.13 7.23
CA VAL A 150 -5.90 -5.32 6.16
C VAL A 150 -7.41 -5.43 6.25
N ALA A 151 -8.04 -4.53 7.02
CA ALA A 151 -9.47 -4.43 7.33
C ALA A 151 -10.04 -3.06 6.95
N LYS A 152 -11.26 -2.98 6.40
CA LYS A 152 -11.98 -1.69 6.35
C LYS A 152 -12.38 -1.29 7.78
N ASN A 153 -12.48 0.01 8.05
CA ASN A 153 -12.99 0.47 9.33
C ASN A 153 -14.40 -0.09 9.57
N GLY A 154 -14.63 -0.68 10.75
CA GLY A 154 -15.88 -1.35 11.11
C GLY A 154 -16.03 -2.79 10.61
N GLU A 155 -15.07 -3.32 9.85
CA GLU A 155 -15.06 -4.73 9.45
C GLU A 155 -14.83 -5.62 10.67
N LYS A 156 -15.66 -6.68 10.82
CA LYS A 156 -15.58 -7.63 11.92
C LYS A 156 -15.18 -9.00 11.38
N GLY A 157 -14.30 -9.68 12.11
CA GLY A 157 -13.85 -11.04 11.79
C GLY A 157 -13.33 -11.73 13.04
N VAL A 158 -13.15 -13.04 12.95
CA VAL A 158 -12.49 -13.84 13.98
C VAL A 158 -11.08 -14.13 13.53
N PHE A 159 -10.09 -13.74 14.34
CA PHE A 159 -8.71 -14.16 14.12
C PHE A 159 -8.53 -15.57 14.70
N VAL A 160 -8.12 -16.52 13.84
CA VAL A 160 -7.80 -17.88 14.25
C VAL A 160 -6.32 -18.12 13.98
N PRO A 161 -5.46 -18.20 15.01
CA PRO A 161 -4.04 -18.51 14.84
C PRO A 161 -3.86 -19.86 14.14
N THR A 162 -2.98 -19.93 13.14
CA THR A 162 -2.67 -21.18 12.42
C THR A 162 -1.84 -22.14 13.27
N THR A 163 -1.13 -21.63 14.27
CA THR A 163 -0.41 -22.40 15.28
C THR A 163 -1.12 -22.34 16.63
N ARG A 164 -1.39 -23.50 17.23
CA ARG A 164 -1.83 -23.60 18.64
C ARG A 164 -0.69 -23.14 19.54
N LEU A 165 -0.68 -21.87 19.90
CA LEU A 165 0.00 -21.46 21.12
C LEU A 165 -0.85 -21.99 22.27
N GLY A 166 -0.26 -22.85 23.10
CA GLY A 166 -0.95 -23.51 24.20
C GLY A 166 -1.71 -22.53 25.08
N SER A 167 -2.76 -23.01 25.75
CA SER A 167 -3.57 -22.22 26.67
C SER A 167 -2.66 -21.47 27.65
N VAL A 168 -2.74 -20.14 27.65
CA VAL A 168 -2.26 -19.34 28.78
C VAL A 168 -3.25 -19.63 29.92
N MET A 169 -2.79 -20.42 30.91
CA MET A 169 -3.50 -20.61 32.18
C MET A 169 -3.23 -19.42 33.09
#